data_AF-A0A932LPY3-F1
#
_entry.id   AF-A0A932LPY3-F1
#
_cell.length_a   1.000
_cell.length_b   1.000
_cell.length_c   1.000
_cell.angle_alpha   90.00
_cell.angle_beta   90.00
_cell.angle_gamma   90.00
#
_symmetry.space_group_name_H-M   'P 1'
#
loop_
_entity.id
_entity.type
_entity.pdbx_description
1 polymer ?
#
loop_
_entity_poly.entity_id
_entity_poly.type
_entity_poly.pdbx_seq_one_letter_code
_entity_poly.pdbx_strand_id
1 'polypeptide(L)'
;MAKKPTAHDAQVIMQLYDLRREAEMRKARHWATAEFWPTSADEFLKVANAFPGQENAWLRQVGGYWDMASSMVLLGAVNQELFLQGGVSGEMFFIFAKIQPFLKEIREKMGNPDAFANIEKLATGSKLARKRLERVSKNVQQRLKSMAKPSK
;
A
#
# COMPACT_ATOMS: atom_id res chain seq x y z
N MET A 1 0.20 22.79 16.31
CA MET A 1 -1.06 22.45 15.59
C MET A 1 -0.69 21.88 14.23
N ALA A 2 -1.38 20.85 13.75
CA ALA A 2 -1.17 20.38 12.38
C ALA A 2 -1.48 21.52 11.40
N LYS A 3 -0.61 21.73 10.41
CA LYS A 3 -0.83 22.75 9.37
C LYS A 3 -2.13 22.41 8.63
N LYS A 4 -3.00 23.40 8.40
CA LYS A 4 -4.20 23.20 7.59
C LYS A 4 -3.80 22.81 6.16
N PRO A 5 -4.52 21.88 5.50
CA PRO A 5 -4.26 21.57 4.10
C PRO A 5 -4.50 22.80 3.22
N THR A 6 -3.74 22.90 2.14
CA THR A 6 -3.79 23.99 1.17
C THR A 6 -4.33 23.52 -0.17
N ALA A 7 -4.68 24.46 -1.05
CA ALA A 7 -5.05 24.14 -2.43
C ALA A 7 -3.91 23.44 -3.20
N HIS A 8 -2.65 23.73 -2.85
CA HIS A 8 -1.49 23.06 -3.43
C HIS A 8 -1.43 21.58 -3.03
N ASP A 9 -1.68 21.25 -1.75
CA ASP A 9 -1.78 19.86 -1.31
C ASP A 9 -2.87 19.09 -2.08
N ALA A 10 -4.02 19.72 -2.32
CA ALA A 10 -5.10 19.15 -3.11
C ALA A 10 -4.67 18.93 -4.57
N GLN A 11 -3.95 19.87 -5.17
CA GLN A 11 -3.43 19.74 -6.53
C GLN A 11 -2.46 18.57 -6.66
N VAL A 12 -1.54 18.39 -5.70
CA VAL A 12 -0.63 17.24 -5.68
C VAL A 12 -1.40 15.92 -5.57
N ILE A 13 -2.45 15.86 -4.74
CA ILE A 13 -3.31 14.68 -4.64
C ILE A 13 -4.04 14.38 -5.95
N MET A 14 -4.51 15.40 -6.67
CA MET A 14 -5.13 15.22 -7.98
C MET A 14 -4.12 14.68 -9.01
N GLN A 15 -2.88 15.16 -8.99
CA GLN A 15 -1.80 14.62 -9.84
C GLN A 15 -1.49 13.16 -9.51
N LEU A 16 -1.38 12.83 -8.22
CA LEU A 16 -1.22 11.45 -7.76
C LEU A 16 -2.38 10.55 -8.24
N TYR A 17 -3.62 11.04 -8.15
CA TYR A 17 -4.79 10.34 -8.67
C TYR A 17 -4.71 10.12 -10.18
N ASP A 18 -4.29 11.11 -10.95
CA ASP A 18 -4.17 11.01 -12.41
C ASP A 18 -3.17 9.92 -12.84
N LEU A 19 -2.04 9.79 -12.15
CA LEU A 19 -1.08 8.70 -12.39
C LEU A 19 -1.70 7.31 -12.15
N ARG A 20 -2.65 7.19 -11.21
CA ARG A 20 -3.38 5.94 -10.95
C ARG A 20 -4.46 5.62 -11.99
N ARG A 21 -4.75 6.55 -12.90
CA ARG A 21 -5.68 6.38 -14.03
C ARG A 21 -4.99 5.89 -15.30
N GLU A 22 -3.67 5.76 -15.33
CA GLU A 22 -3.00 5.11 -16.45
C GLU A 22 -3.55 3.67 -16.63
N ALA A 23 -3.73 3.24 -17.88
CA ALA A 23 -4.46 2.01 -18.19
C ALA A 23 -3.78 0.76 -17.61
N GLU A 24 -2.46 0.69 -17.71
CA GLU A 24 -1.68 -0.41 -17.14
C GLU A 24 -1.62 -0.30 -15.61
N MET A 25 -1.48 0.90 -15.06
CA MET A 25 -1.56 1.13 -13.61
C MET A 25 -2.92 0.70 -13.02
N ARG A 26 -4.02 0.90 -13.76
CA ARG A 26 -5.35 0.40 -13.34
C ARG A 26 -5.40 -1.12 -13.25
N LYS A 27 -4.79 -1.84 -14.21
CA LYS A 27 -4.69 -3.31 -14.16
C LYS A 27 -3.83 -3.74 -12.97
N ALA A 28 -2.66 -3.12 -12.78
CA ALA A 28 -1.77 -3.41 -11.66
C ALA A 28 -2.46 -3.23 -10.31
N ARG A 29 -3.21 -2.14 -10.13
CA ARG A 29 -4.00 -1.88 -8.93
C ARG A 29 -5.14 -2.87 -8.74
N HIS A 30 -5.83 -3.23 -9.82
CA HIS A 30 -6.87 -4.26 -9.77
C HIS A 30 -6.28 -5.58 -9.27
N TRP A 31 -5.22 -6.06 -9.91
CA TRP A 31 -4.52 -7.29 -9.51
C TRP A 31 -4.07 -7.21 -8.03
N ALA A 32 -3.39 -6.13 -7.64
CA ALA A 32 -2.90 -5.97 -6.26
C ALA A 32 -4.03 -5.97 -5.20
N THR A 33 -5.23 -5.50 -5.56
CA THR A 33 -6.36 -5.41 -4.64
C THR A 33 -7.25 -6.66 -4.68
N ALA A 34 -7.55 -7.20 -5.85
CA ALA A 34 -8.52 -8.25 -6.06
C ALA A 34 -7.92 -9.66 -6.10
N GLU A 35 -6.72 -9.83 -6.66
CA GLU A 35 -6.15 -11.14 -7.02
C GLU A 35 -4.95 -11.52 -6.17
N PHE A 36 -4.07 -10.56 -5.88
CA PHE A 36 -2.88 -10.80 -5.07
C PHE A 36 -3.22 -10.88 -3.58
N TRP A 37 -3.20 -12.09 -3.03
CA TRP A 37 -3.49 -12.39 -1.62
C TRP A 37 -2.42 -13.29 -1.00
N PRO A 38 -1.17 -12.81 -0.88
CA PRO A 38 -0.11 -13.59 -0.25
C PRO A 38 -0.48 -13.98 1.18
N THR A 39 -0.27 -15.24 1.51
CA THR A 39 -0.50 -15.82 2.84
C THR A 39 0.81 -16.06 3.60
N SER A 40 1.95 -15.86 2.95
CA SER A 40 3.30 -15.99 3.52
C SER A 40 4.29 -15.03 2.84
N ALA A 41 5.46 -14.85 3.47
CA ALA A 41 6.57 -14.13 2.84
C ALA A 41 7.01 -14.81 1.54
N ASP A 42 7.02 -16.14 1.49
CA ASP A 42 7.46 -16.90 0.30
C ASP A 42 6.54 -16.69 -0.91
N GLU A 43 5.22 -16.63 -0.70
CA GLU A 43 4.27 -16.32 -1.77
C GLU A 43 4.46 -14.90 -2.31
N PHE A 44 4.74 -13.94 -1.42
CA PHE A 44 5.09 -12.59 -1.85
C PHE A 44 6.39 -12.58 -2.66
N LEU A 45 7.43 -13.25 -2.16
CA LEU A 45 8.77 -13.27 -2.77
C LEU A 45 8.78 -14.01 -4.09
N LYS A 46 7.94 -15.04 -4.26
CA LYS A 46 7.74 -15.71 -5.54
C LYS A 46 7.36 -14.72 -6.63
N VAL A 47 6.44 -13.80 -6.35
CA VAL A 47 6.06 -12.74 -7.29
C VAL A 47 7.14 -11.65 -7.38
N ALA A 48 7.72 -11.23 -6.25
CA ALA A 48 8.74 -10.18 -6.23
C ALA A 48 10.04 -10.56 -6.97
N ASN A 49 10.37 -11.85 -7.06
CA ASN A 49 11.58 -12.36 -7.71
C ASN A 49 11.33 -12.86 -9.14
N ALA A 50 10.07 -12.96 -9.58
CA ALA A 50 9.70 -13.43 -10.93
C ALA A 50 9.91 -12.36 -12.02
N PHE A 51 11.12 -11.79 -12.13
CA PHE A 51 11.45 -10.82 -13.18
C PHE A 51 11.76 -11.54 -14.51
N PRO A 52 11.32 -11.01 -15.68
CA PRO A 52 10.55 -9.78 -15.91
C PRO A 52 9.02 -10.01 -16.03
N GLY A 53 8.43 -10.87 -15.20
CA GLY A 53 7.00 -11.21 -15.27
C GLY A 53 6.05 -10.03 -15.04
N GLN A 54 4.84 -10.15 -15.58
CA GLN A 54 3.82 -9.10 -15.53
C GLN A 54 3.40 -8.74 -14.09
N GLU A 55 3.10 -9.75 -13.26
CA GLU A 55 2.71 -9.55 -11.85
C GLU A 55 3.83 -8.90 -11.03
N ASN A 56 5.07 -9.26 -11.35
CA ASN A 56 6.26 -8.68 -10.77
C ASN A 56 6.39 -7.18 -11.14
N ALA A 57 6.15 -6.82 -12.41
CA ALA A 57 6.09 -5.44 -12.85
C ALA A 57 4.95 -4.65 -12.17
N TRP A 58 3.76 -5.24 -12.06
CA TRP A 58 2.62 -4.65 -11.35
C TRP A 58 2.90 -4.44 -9.87
N LEU A 59 3.50 -5.42 -9.19
CA LEU A 59 3.88 -5.31 -7.79
C LEU A 59 4.85 -4.14 -7.56
N ARG A 60 5.90 -4.04 -8.38
CA ARG A 60 6.85 -2.91 -8.32
C ARG A 60 6.17 -1.57 -8.58
N GLN A 61 5.29 -1.51 -9.58
CA GLN A 61 4.63 -0.27 -9.97
C GLN A 61 3.71 0.25 -8.85
N VAL A 62 2.90 -0.63 -8.26
CA VAL A 62 1.96 -0.26 -7.20
C VAL A 62 2.70 0.04 -5.89
N GLY A 63 3.66 -0.81 -5.52
CA GLY A 63 4.48 -0.60 -4.33
C GLY A 63 5.27 0.70 -4.38
N GLY A 64 5.99 0.93 -5.48
CA GLY A 64 6.80 2.13 -5.69
C GLY A 64 5.97 3.41 -5.73
N TYR A 65 4.80 3.38 -6.38
CA TYR A 65 3.87 4.52 -6.37
C TYR A 65 3.47 4.93 -4.95
N TRP A 66 3.10 3.97 -4.10
CA TRP A 66 2.67 4.26 -2.74
C TRP A 66 3.83 4.64 -1.81
N ASP A 67 5.01 4.07 -2.03
CA ASP A 67 6.21 4.45 -1.27
C ASP A 67 6.64 5.88 -1.57
N MET A 68 6.66 6.26 -2.86
CA MET A 68 6.91 7.64 -3.30
C MET A 68 5.87 8.61 -2.73
N ALA A 69 4.58 8.29 -2.83
CA ALA A 69 3.53 9.16 -2.29
C ALA A 69 3.64 9.31 -0.75
N SER A 70 4.02 8.24 -0.05
CA SER A 70 4.25 8.26 1.40
C SER A 70 5.46 9.12 1.79
N SER A 71 6.54 9.09 0.99
CA SER A 71 7.74 9.90 1.26
C SER A 71 7.45 11.39 1.14
N MET A 72 6.64 11.82 0.17
CA MET A 72 6.19 13.22 0.04
C MET A 72 5.48 13.72 1.31
N VAL A 73 4.66 12.86 1.92
CA VAL A 73 3.95 13.19 3.17
C VAL A 73 4.91 13.24 4.35
N LEU A 74 5.77 12.23 4.48
CA LEU A 74 6.72 12.13 5.59
C LEU A 74 7.75 13.27 5.59
N LEU A 75 8.10 13.79 4.41
CA LEU A 75 8.99 14.93 4.24
C LEU A 75 8.24 16.28 4.31
N GLY A 76 6.93 16.27 4.53
CA GLY A 76 6.13 17.48 4.72
C GLY A 76 5.76 18.24 3.44
N ALA A 77 6.00 17.65 2.26
CA ALA A 77 5.61 18.22 0.98
C ALA A 77 4.09 18.10 0.71
N VAL A 78 3.44 17.10 1.30
CA VAL A 78 1.98 16.91 1.23
C VAL A 78 1.40 16.81 2.63
N ASN A 79 0.31 17.53 2.88
CA ASN A 79 -0.41 17.48 4.15
C ASN A 79 -0.86 16.06 4.52
N GLN A 80 -0.40 15.58 5.67
CA GLN A 80 -0.67 14.22 6.14
C GLN A 80 -2.17 13.97 6.39
N GLU A 81 -2.90 14.90 6.99
CA GLU A 81 -4.32 14.69 7.31
C GLU A 81 -5.17 14.57 6.04
N LEU A 82 -4.87 15.38 5.03
CA LEU A 82 -5.50 15.30 3.72
C LEU A 82 -5.12 14.00 3.00
N PHE A 83 -3.86 13.60 3.02
CA PHE A 83 -3.41 12.37 2.38
C PHE A 83 -4.03 11.11 3.02
N LEU A 84 -4.21 11.10 4.34
CA LEU A 84 -4.78 9.98 5.08
C LEU A 84 -6.31 9.81 4.90
N GLN A 85 -6.96 10.66 4.09
CA GLN A 85 -8.39 10.53 3.81
C GLN A 85 -8.75 9.24 3.07
N GLY A 86 -10.02 8.82 3.19
CA GLY A 86 -10.56 7.57 2.63
C GLY A 86 -10.24 7.38 1.16
N GLY A 87 -10.71 8.33 0.35
CA GLY A 87 -10.59 8.29 -1.10
C GLY A 87 -9.18 8.53 -1.64
N VAL A 88 -8.24 9.04 -0.81
CA VAL A 88 -6.88 9.35 -1.25
C VAL A 88 -5.99 8.12 -1.13
N SER A 89 -5.72 7.67 0.10
CA SER A 89 -4.74 6.62 0.40
C SER A 89 -5.36 5.30 0.90
N GLY A 90 -6.68 5.11 0.78
CA GLY A 90 -7.35 3.89 1.28
C GLY A 90 -6.74 2.59 0.74
N GLU A 91 -6.37 2.57 -0.55
CA GLU A 91 -5.72 1.42 -1.19
C GLU A 91 -4.32 1.15 -0.63
N MET A 92 -3.54 2.18 -0.29
CA MET A 92 -2.23 2.03 0.35
C MET A 92 -2.34 1.19 1.63
N PHE A 93 -3.29 1.55 2.50
CA PHE A 93 -3.54 0.81 3.74
C PHE A 93 -3.97 -0.62 3.46
N PHE A 94 -4.77 -0.86 2.43
CA PHE A 94 -5.25 -2.19 2.08
C PHE A 94 -4.14 -3.09 1.57
N ILE A 95 -3.29 -2.59 0.68
CA ILE A 95 -2.13 -3.33 0.17
C ILE A 95 -1.12 -3.57 1.29
N PHE A 96 -0.83 -2.54 2.10
CA PHE A 96 0.08 -2.69 3.21
C PHE A 96 -0.42 -3.68 4.25
N ALA A 97 -1.72 -3.70 4.55
CA ALA A 97 -2.31 -4.66 5.49
C ALA A 97 -2.20 -6.12 5.02
N LYS A 98 -2.14 -6.39 3.71
CA LYS A 98 -1.83 -7.72 3.18
C LYS A 98 -0.39 -8.11 3.48
N ILE A 99 0.54 -7.16 3.44
CA ILE A 99 2.00 -7.38 3.50
C ILE A 99 2.55 -7.34 4.93
N GLN A 100 2.00 -6.46 5.77
CA GLN A 100 2.46 -6.17 7.12
C GLN A 100 2.74 -7.41 7.98
N PRO A 101 1.91 -8.48 7.98
CA PRO A 101 2.13 -9.64 8.85
C PRO A 101 3.46 -10.36 8.61
N PHE A 102 4.02 -10.27 7.41
CA PHE A 102 5.24 -10.96 7.00
C PHE A 102 6.33 -9.99 6.52
N LEU A 103 6.15 -8.68 6.73
CA LEU A 103 7.07 -7.63 6.27
C LEU A 103 8.50 -7.80 6.82
N LYS A 104 8.64 -8.22 8.07
CA LYS A 104 9.94 -8.50 8.69
C LYS A 104 10.70 -9.59 7.91
N GLU A 105 10.05 -10.72 7.67
CA GLU A 105 10.62 -11.85 6.96
C GLU A 105 10.92 -11.53 5.49
N ILE A 106 10.05 -10.74 4.84
CA ILE A 106 10.32 -10.21 3.49
C ILE A 106 11.64 -9.43 3.46
N ARG A 107 11.81 -8.46 4.38
CA ARG A 107 13.02 -7.62 4.42
C ARG A 107 14.28 -8.45 4.62
N GLU A 108 14.22 -9.44 5.53
CA GLU A 108 15.31 -10.37 5.80
C GLU A 108 15.66 -11.19 4.54
N LYS A 109 14.67 -11.83 3.90
CA LYS A 109 14.88 -12.66 2.70
C LYS A 109 15.28 -11.87 1.46
N MET A 110 14.85 -10.61 1.33
CA MET A 110 15.28 -9.71 0.24
C MET A 110 16.66 -9.11 0.48
N GLY A 111 17.20 -9.15 1.70
CA GLY A 111 18.37 -8.35 2.06
C GLY A 111 18.13 -6.84 1.94
N ASN A 112 16.88 -6.39 2.05
CA ASN A 112 16.49 -4.99 1.91
C ASN A 112 15.71 -4.53 3.15
N PRO A 113 16.36 -3.89 4.14
CA PRO A 113 15.69 -3.42 5.35
C PRO A 113 14.66 -2.30 5.07
N ASP A 114 14.78 -1.60 3.95
CA ASP A 114 13.96 -0.43 3.63
C ASP A 114 12.72 -0.76 2.79
N ALA A 115 12.48 -2.04 2.46
CA ALA A 115 11.29 -2.44 1.70
C ALA A 115 10.01 -1.95 2.42
N PHE A 116 9.17 -1.18 1.71
CA PHE A 116 7.94 -0.57 2.22
C PHE A 116 8.12 0.37 3.44
N ALA A 117 9.33 0.88 3.71
CA ALA A 117 9.61 1.66 4.92
C ALA A 117 8.79 2.95 5.01
N ASN A 118 8.61 3.71 3.91
CA ASN A 118 7.82 4.93 3.95
C ASN A 118 6.34 4.64 4.19
N ILE A 119 5.81 3.60 3.55
CA ILE A 119 4.43 3.16 3.75
C ILE A 119 4.21 2.75 5.21
N GLU A 120 5.10 1.93 5.77
CA GLU A 120 5.02 1.48 7.17
C GLU A 120 5.08 2.67 8.13
N LYS A 121 6.06 3.56 7.95
CA LYS A 121 6.26 4.74 8.81
C LYS A 121 5.03 5.65 8.78
N LEU A 122 4.45 5.90 7.60
CA LEU A 122 3.24 6.71 7.47
C LEU A 122 2.00 6.01 8.07
N ALA A 123 1.82 4.72 7.80
CA ALA A 123 0.68 3.93 8.26
C ALA A 123 0.66 3.73 9.79
N THR A 124 1.83 3.78 10.43
CA THR A 124 1.98 3.57 11.89
C THR A 124 2.28 4.85 12.67
N GLY A 125 2.72 5.92 12.01
CA GLY A 125 3.26 7.13 12.65
C GLY A 125 2.25 8.03 13.37
N SER A 126 0.94 7.86 13.15
CA SER A 126 -0.10 8.69 13.82
C SER A 126 -1.25 7.87 14.38
N LYS A 127 -1.99 8.43 15.34
CA LYS A 127 -3.20 7.80 15.91
C LYS A 127 -4.27 7.55 14.84
N LEU A 128 -4.45 8.51 13.91
CA LEU A 128 -5.37 8.38 12.78
C LEU A 128 -4.98 7.23 11.85
N ALA A 129 -3.70 7.20 11.43
CA ALA A 129 -3.20 6.16 10.53
C ALA A 129 -3.28 4.77 11.17
N ARG A 130 -2.87 4.61 12.43
CA ARG A 130 -2.97 3.34 13.16
C ARG A 130 -4.40 2.83 13.28
N LYS A 131 -5.36 3.68 13.63
CA LYS A 131 -6.78 3.30 13.70
C LYS A 131 -7.31 2.83 12.34
N ARG A 132 -6.86 3.47 11.26
CA ARG A 132 -7.22 3.05 9.91
C ARG A 132 -6.59 1.71 9.54
N LEU A 133 -5.28 1.56 9.77
CA LEU A 133 -4.56 0.32 9.52
C LEU A 133 -5.21 -0.84 10.27
N GLU A 134 -5.50 -0.68 11.57
CA GLU A 134 -6.18 -1.70 12.37
C GLU A 134 -7.52 -2.15 11.76
N ARG A 135 -8.37 -1.19 11.35
CA ARG A 135 -9.64 -1.50 10.70
C ARG A 135 -9.45 -2.24 9.39
N VAL A 136 -8.50 -1.79 8.57
CA VAL A 136 -8.23 -2.39 7.26
C VAL A 136 -7.63 -3.79 7.41
N SER A 137 -6.70 -3.99 8.35
CA SER A 137 -6.11 -5.30 8.67
C SER A 137 -7.16 -6.29 9.15
N LYS A 138 -8.13 -5.87 9.98
CA LYS A 138 -9.27 -6.73 10.36
C LYS A 138 -10.08 -7.19 9.14
N ASN A 139 -10.37 -6.28 8.20
CA ASN A 139 -11.10 -6.61 6.98
C ASN A 139 -10.33 -7.56 6.06
N VAL A 140 -9.01 -7.33 5.90
CA VAL A 140 -8.11 -8.21 5.12
C VAL A 140 -8.10 -9.62 5.72
N GLN A 141 -7.94 -9.74 7.04
CA GLN A 141 -7.96 -11.03 7.74
C GLN A 141 -9.31 -11.75 7.60
N GLN A 142 -10.44 -11.02 7.70
CA GLN A 142 -11.76 -11.59 7.48
C GLN A 142 -11.93 -12.12 6.06
N ARG A 143 -11.44 -11.39 5.05
CA ARG A 143 -11.47 -11.82 3.65
C ARG A 143 -10.62 -13.06 3.41
N LEU A 144 -9.39 -13.11 3.95
CA LEU A 144 -8.55 -14.31 3.87
C LEU A 144 -9.25 -15.53 4.50
N LYS A 145 -9.87 -15.35 5.68
CA LYS A 145 -10.67 -16.41 6.32
C LYS A 145 -11.86 -16.85 5.49
N SER A 146 -12.52 -15.95 4.76
CA SER A 146 -13.66 -16.32 3.90
C SER A 146 -13.21 -17.05 2.64
N MET A 147 -12.05 -16.69 2.07
CA MET A 147 -11.45 -17.36 0.91
C MET A 147 -10.96 -18.78 1.24
N ALA A 148 -10.53 -19.01 2.48
CA ALA A 148 -10.09 -20.33 2.94
C ALA A 148 -11.24 -21.31 3.23
N LYS A 149 -12.50 -20.84 3.30
CA LYS A 149 -13.66 -21.73 3.46
C LYS A 149 -14.04 -22.30 2.09
N PRO A 150 -14.33 -23.61 1.97
CA PRO A 150 -14.87 -24.18 0.74
C PRO A 150 -16.15 -23.42 0.35
N SER A 151 -16.32 -23.13 -0.94
CA SER A 151 -17.62 -22.66 -1.42
C SER A 151 -18.68 -23.68 -1.03
N LYS A 152 -19.75 -23.22 -0.37
CA LYS A 152 -20.94 -24.04 -0.17
C LYS A 152 -21.55 -24.42 -1.52
#